data_AF-A0A6A6ZDN2-F1
#
_entry.id   AF-A0A6A6ZDN2-F1
#
_cell.length_a   1.000
_cell.length_b   1.000
_cell.length_c   1.000
_cell.angle_alpha   90.00
_cell.angle_beta   90.00
_cell.angle_gamma   90.00
#
_symmetry.space_group_name_H-M   'P 1'
#
loop_
_entity.id
_entity.type
_entity.pdbx_description
1 polymer ?
#
loop_
_entity_poly.entity_id
_entity_poly.type
_entity_poly.pdbx_seq_one_letter_code
_entity_poly.pdbx_strand_id
1 'polypeptide(L)'
;MAAVELSSEKSRGMLDRVQTLLESSPEGQDAAFCDLQEELRTMLEEPSLDALEQTIQILGTAVGKQKDWQTPFREAGLLDFALDGLDTDVSSLRKQFLRVIGNCVADNDLNREVVTKRLDHLITYIDDTHSTITLIVLFNLCNDFDPAKAVAASLRLDAFITAQLASHKFAPEAIDYAVDLLTWTTGKLTAEQLNNESSVSSFRNLLRVALHHDEDHYHEYVAILVHYLQDPEFQEKICTPATLDDLVILMQDFEARLSAEEIEAVFSELALTKTNDTSPSEETTVLLLSQLINSISGISATNAFAQTFDVLTPVIERIRATLTPPTDKSHCVASPLDQSPSTMAACVTLGNLATCDEVCIAMVSNWRIHTTLTQILSTTTHSALLYAATGFLRHLAFPEENRSILGDDGVIDACQHVLVQYPSDAPVTGETTALLAKLVTNNLPNITRVVAPSQQQNSTTCLQTLVAQSLRPASPLPSTALKNPSIETPRVIVNILRHLARTPTPNPHTFTLYNTIYSTPRIALPLARLVRQHIYPDARAEGLLGLGLMAQSAEGAACVVVEMQEDGGLLDAVREVGEKKDGGGGGKEYQNAMVLLQGVRENGGEALGERIRGVMEGMGRVDLGE
;
A
#
# COMPACT_ATOMS: atom_id res chain seq x y z
N MET A 1 -22.01 -50.66 -51.59
CA MET A 1 -22.82 -51.46 -50.65
C MET A 1 -21.95 -52.46 -49.90
N ALA A 2 -21.36 -53.48 -50.53
CA ALA A 2 -20.53 -54.46 -49.83
C ALA A 2 -19.36 -53.88 -49.00
N ALA A 3 -18.64 -52.87 -49.51
CA ALA A 3 -17.56 -52.21 -48.75
C ALA A 3 -18.06 -51.37 -47.55
N VAL A 4 -19.29 -50.86 -47.62
CA VAL A 4 -19.92 -50.08 -46.53
C VAL A 4 -20.44 -51.03 -45.45
N GLU A 5 -20.99 -52.18 -45.83
CA GLU A 5 -21.43 -53.23 -44.89
C GLU A 5 -20.24 -53.86 -44.15
N LEU A 6 -19.15 -54.19 -44.86
CA LEU A 6 -17.89 -54.70 -44.27
C LEU A 6 -17.23 -53.69 -43.31
N SER A 7 -17.24 -52.40 -43.66
CA SER A 7 -16.76 -51.34 -42.78
C SER A 7 -17.64 -51.23 -41.52
N SER A 8 -18.97 -51.33 -41.65
CA SER A 8 -19.89 -51.28 -40.51
C SER A 8 -19.77 -52.48 -39.56
N GLU A 9 -19.50 -53.69 -40.07
CA GLU A 9 -19.29 -54.89 -39.24
C GLU A 9 -17.95 -54.82 -38.49
N LYS A 10 -16.89 -54.33 -39.14
CA LYS A 10 -15.58 -54.10 -38.51
C LYS A 10 -15.69 -53.08 -37.37
N SER A 11 -16.38 -51.97 -37.61
CA SER A 11 -16.65 -50.94 -36.58
C SER A 11 -17.42 -51.50 -35.40
N ARG A 12 -18.45 -52.32 -35.63
CA ARG A 12 -19.24 -52.94 -34.56
C ARG A 12 -18.42 -53.94 -33.74
N GLY A 13 -17.64 -54.79 -34.41
CA GLY A 13 -16.77 -55.75 -33.74
C GLY A 13 -15.72 -55.10 -32.83
N MET A 14 -15.21 -53.92 -33.21
CA MET A 14 -14.28 -53.16 -32.38
C MET A 14 -14.93 -52.57 -31.14
N LEU A 15 -16.13 -51.99 -31.28
CA LEU A 15 -16.88 -51.44 -30.14
C LEU A 15 -17.21 -52.54 -29.12
N ASP A 16 -17.66 -53.70 -29.59
CA ASP A 16 -17.97 -54.85 -28.73
C ASP A 16 -16.70 -55.37 -28.01
N ARG A 17 -15.55 -55.41 -28.71
CA ARG A 17 -14.26 -55.78 -28.11
C ARG A 17 -13.84 -54.80 -27.02
N VAL A 18 -13.90 -53.50 -27.28
CA VAL A 18 -13.50 -52.47 -26.30
C VAL A 18 -14.40 -52.51 -25.08
N GLN A 19 -15.71 -52.71 -25.25
CA GLN A 19 -16.62 -52.90 -24.12
C GLN A 19 -16.26 -54.15 -23.30
N THR A 20 -15.99 -55.27 -23.96
CA THR A 20 -15.58 -56.52 -23.28
C THR A 20 -14.27 -56.35 -22.50
N LEU A 21 -13.31 -55.62 -23.06
CA LEU A 21 -12.05 -55.31 -22.38
C LEU A 21 -12.28 -54.47 -21.11
N LEU A 22 -13.17 -53.47 -21.20
CA LEU A 22 -13.47 -52.56 -20.09
C LEU A 22 -14.42 -53.15 -19.03
N GLU A 23 -15.11 -54.24 -19.33
CA GLU A 23 -15.86 -55.05 -18.36
C GLU A 23 -14.94 -55.93 -17.48
N SER A 24 -13.71 -56.17 -17.94
CA SER A 24 -12.70 -56.96 -17.23
C SER A 24 -11.90 -56.10 -16.23
N SER A 25 -11.20 -56.74 -15.30
CA SER A 25 -10.27 -56.03 -14.39
C SER A 25 -9.15 -55.35 -15.20
N PRO A 26 -8.70 -54.14 -14.80
CA PRO A 26 -7.55 -53.45 -15.43
C PRO A 26 -6.23 -54.23 -15.37
N GLU A 27 -6.07 -55.10 -14.37
CA GLU A 27 -4.84 -55.88 -14.19
C GLU A 27 -4.59 -56.84 -15.36
N GLY A 28 -3.41 -56.75 -15.96
CA GLY A 28 -2.94 -57.69 -16.99
C GLY A 28 -3.49 -57.46 -18.40
N GLN A 29 -4.13 -56.31 -18.65
CA GLN A 29 -4.70 -55.95 -19.96
C GLN A 29 -3.72 -55.18 -20.87
N ASP A 30 -2.47 -54.97 -20.44
CA ASP A 30 -1.52 -54.07 -21.12
C ASP A 30 -1.30 -54.44 -22.59
N ALA A 31 -1.09 -55.73 -22.88
CA ALA A 31 -0.90 -56.21 -24.25
C ALA A 31 -2.15 -55.97 -25.11
N ALA A 32 -3.35 -56.18 -24.56
CA ALA A 32 -4.59 -55.97 -25.28
C ALA A 32 -4.85 -54.49 -25.60
N PHE A 33 -4.41 -53.57 -24.73
CA PHE A 33 -4.48 -52.14 -24.99
C PHE A 33 -3.37 -51.62 -25.91
N CYS A 34 -2.17 -52.22 -25.91
CA CYS A 34 -1.16 -51.95 -26.93
C CYS A 34 -1.67 -52.33 -28.32
N ASP A 35 -2.25 -53.52 -28.47
CA ASP A 35 -2.87 -53.95 -29.73
C ASP A 35 -4.02 -53.00 -30.13
N LEU A 36 -4.85 -52.59 -29.16
CA LEU A 36 -5.92 -51.62 -29.41
C LEU A 36 -5.36 -50.28 -29.89
N GLN A 37 -4.27 -49.79 -29.31
CA GLN A 37 -3.65 -48.53 -29.70
C GLN A 37 -3.18 -48.54 -31.16
N GLU A 38 -2.57 -49.64 -31.63
CA GLU A 38 -2.16 -49.79 -33.03
C GLU A 38 -3.36 -49.79 -33.99
N GLU A 39 -4.46 -50.45 -33.59
CA GLU A 39 -5.70 -50.45 -34.36
C GLU A 39 -6.34 -49.05 -34.43
N LEU A 40 -6.36 -48.31 -33.31
CA LEU A 40 -6.88 -46.95 -33.26
C LEU A 40 -6.07 -45.99 -34.15
N ARG A 41 -4.74 -46.14 -34.21
CA ARG A 41 -3.90 -45.39 -35.14
C ARG A 41 -4.27 -45.67 -36.60
N THR A 42 -4.51 -46.93 -36.93
CA THR A 42 -4.94 -47.32 -38.28
C THR A 42 -6.29 -46.70 -38.63
N MET A 43 -7.23 -46.66 -37.68
CA MET A 43 -8.54 -46.05 -37.89
C MET A 43 -8.48 -44.53 -38.09
N LEU A 44 -7.52 -43.85 -37.49
CA LEU A 44 -7.36 -42.39 -37.66
C LEU A 44 -7.02 -42.02 -39.11
N GLU A 45 -6.45 -42.96 -39.88
CA GLU A 45 -6.15 -42.80 -41.31
C GLU A 45 -7.35 -43.20 -42.21
N GLU A 46 -8.42 -43.79 -41.66
CA GLU A 46 -9.58 -44.22 -42.44
C GLU A 46 -10.50 -43.02 -42.78
N PRO A 47 -11.24 -43.05 -43.92
CA PRO A 47 -12.11 -41.94 -44.34
C PRO A 47 -13.32 -41.68 -43.42
N SER A 48 -13.68 -42.65 -42.57
CA SER A 48 -14.87 -42.62 -41.72
C SER A 48 -14.46 -42.73 -40.27
N LEU A 49 -14.55 -41.62 -39.53
CA LEU A 49 -14.06 -41.52 -38.15
C LEU A 49 -15.14 -41.77 -37.09
N ASP A 50 -16.40 -42.03 -37.47
CA ASP A 50 -17.53 -42.23 -36.54
C ASP A 50 -17.27 -43.35 -35.52
N ALA A 51 -16.72 -44.48 -35.98
CA ALA A 51 -16.40 -45.62 -35.13
C ALA A 51 -15.21 -45.34 -34.20
N LEU A 52 -14.25 -44.54 -34.66
CA LEU A 52 -13.14 -44.09 -33.84
C LEU A 52 -13.67 -43.16 -32.75
N GLU A 53 -14.48 -42.17 -33.09
CA GLU A 53 -15.09 -41.24 -32.13
C GLU A 53 -15.86 -41.98 -31.03
N GLN A 54 -16.71 -42.94 -31.39
CA GLN A 54 -17.45 -43.75 -30.43
C GLN A 54 -16.52 -44.57 -29.53
N THR A 55 -15.46 -45.14 -30.10
CA THR A 55 -14.45 -45.89 -29.33
C THR A 55 -13.73 -44.98 -28.33
N ILE A 56 -13.26 -43.81 -28.75
CA ILE A 56 -12.58 -42.85 -27.86
C ILE A 56 -13.55 -42.33 -26.78
N GLN A 57 -14.81 -42.11 -27.11
CA GLN A 57 -15.85 -41.74 -26.14
C GLN A 57 -16.03 -42.83 -25.06
N ILE A 58 -16.06 -44.11 -25.45
CA ILE A 58 -16.17 -45.24 -24.52
C ILE A 58 -14.95 -45.30 -23.61
N LEU A 59 -13.75 -45.22 -24.18
CA LEU A 59 -12.49 -45.22 -23.42
C LEU A 59 -12.44 -44.05 -22.43
N GLY A 60 -12.76 -42.83 -22.87
CA GLY A 60 -12.82 -41.64 -22.03
C GLY A 60 -13.86 -41.74 -20.93
N THR A 61 -14.99 -42.40 -21.19
CA THR A 61 -16.03 -42.65 -20.18
C THR A 61 -15.57 -43.68 -19.14
N ALA A 62 -14.85 -44.73 -19.56
CA ALA A 62 -14.41 -45.78 -18.66
C ALA A 62 -13.32 -45.28 -17.69
N VAL A 63 -12.29 -44.59 -18.19
CA VAL A 63 -11.23 -44.03 -17.33
C VAL A 63 -11.76 -42.96 -16.37
N GLY A 64 -12.79 -42.20 -16.77
CA GLY A 64 -13.47 -41.27 -15.87
C GLY A 64 -14.32 -41.94 -14.78
N LYS A 65 -14.84 -43.16 -15.02
CA LYS A 65 -15.65 -43.90 -14.05
C LYS A 65 -14.79 -44.75 -13.09
N GLN A 66 -13.66 -45.25 -13.56
CA GLN A 66 -12.77 -46.14 -12.81
C GLN A 66 -11.33 -45.68 -13.00
N LYS A 67 -10.77 -45.04 -11.97
CA LYS A 67 -9.42 -44.45 -12.01
C LYS A 67 -8.32 -45.49 -12.21
N ASP A 68 -8.57 -46.76 -11.90
CA ASP A 68 -7.61 -47.86 -12.09
C ASP A 68 -7.20 -48.04 -13.58
N TRP A 69 -7.98 -47.53 -14.53
CA TRP A 69 -7.62 -47.50 -15.95
C TRP A 69 -6.56 -46.46 -16.33
N GLN A 70 -6.30 -45.47 -15.47
CA GLN A 70 -5.37 -44.38 -15.77
C GLN A 70 -3.93 -44.88 -16.01
N THR A 71 -3.48 -45.87 -15.24
CA THR A 71 -2.13 -46.46 -15.35
C THR A 71 -2.01 -47.32 -16.62
N PRO A 72 -2.91 -48.30 -16.88
CA PRO A 72 -2.90 -49.04 -18.14
C PRO A 72 -2.98 -48.15 -19.39
N PHE A 73 -3.79 -47.07 -19.34
CA PHE A 73 -3.88 -46.14 -20.48
C PHE A 73 -2.57 -45.41 -20.75
N ARG A 74 -1.82 -45.04 -19.70
CA ARG A 74 -0.47 -44.47 -19.85
C ARG A 74 0.49 -45.51 -20.41
N GLU A 75 0.57 -46.68 -19.79
CA GLU A 75 1.58 -47.70 -20.11
C GLU A 75 1.37 -48.32 -21.50
N ALA A 76 0.13 -48.45 -21.95
CA ALA A 76 -0.20 -48.89 -23.31
C ALA A 76 -0.10 -47.77 -24.38
N GLY A 77 0.28 -46.55 -23.99
CA GLY A 77 0.42 -45.42 -24.90
C GLY A 77 -0.90 -44.87 -25.47
N LEU A 78 -2.04 -45.16 -24.83
CA LEU A 78 -3.34 -44.59 -25.22
C LEU A 78 -3.44 -43.10 -24.85
N LEU A 79 -2.82 -42.69 -23.74
CA LEU A 79 -2.71 -41.28 -23.38
C LEU A 79 -1.91 -40.49 -24.42
N ASP A 80 -0.77 -41.03 -24.87
CA ASP A 80 0.04 -40.43 -25.92
C ASP A 80 -0.72 -40.38 -27.25
N PHE A 81 -1.43 -41.46 -27.60
CA PHE A 81 -2.30 -41.49 -28.78
C PHE A 81 -3.38 -40.40 -28.72
N ALA A 82 -3.99 -40.18 -27.55
CA ALA A 82 -4.99 -39.12 -27.39
C ALA A 82 -4.38 -37.71 -27.52
N LEU A 83 -3.16 -37.49 -27.01
CA LEU A 83 -2.43 -36.22 -27.16
C LEU A 83 -2.11 -35.92 -28.63
N ASP A 84 -1.64 -36.92 -29.37
CA ASP A 84 -1.33 -36.80 -30.79
C ASP A 84 -2.62 -36.67 -31.64
N GLY A 85 -3.71 -37.28 -31.19
CA GLY A 85 -5.02 -37.20 -31.84
C GLY A 85 -5.67 -35.81 -31.81
N LEU A 86 -5.18 -34.87 -31.00
CA LEU A 86 -5.71 -33.49 -30.94
C LEU A 86 -5.59 -32.74 -32.28
N ASP A 87 -4.61 -33.11 -33.10
CA ASP A 87 -4.34 -32.52 -34.43
C ASP A 87 -5.39 -32.92 -35.49
N THR A 88 -6.38 -33.75 -35.15
CA THR A 88 -7.47 -34.10 -36.06
C THR A 88 -8.29 -32.89 -36.48
N ASP A 89 -8.72 -32.79 -37.73
CA ASP A 89 -9.65 -31.73 -38.20
C ASP A 89 -11.09 -31.92 -37.69
N VAL A 90 -11.42 -33.08 -37.11
CA VAL A 90 -12.77 -33.41 -36.65
C VAL A 90 -12.99 -32.94 -35.21
N SER A 91 -13.75 -31.84 -35.05
CA SER A 91 -14.03 -31.23 -33.75
C SER A 91 -14.68 -32.19 -32.73
N SER A 92 -15.64 -33.01 -33.16
CA SER A 92 -16.31 -33.97 -32.26
C SER A 92 -15.35 -35.04 -31.72
N LEU A 93 -14.45 -35.54 -32.57
CA LEU A 93 -13.39 -36.47 -32.19
C LEU A 93 -12.37 -35.81 -31.26
N ARG A 94 -11.92 -34.58 -31.56
CA ARG A 94 -11.02 -33.81 -30.70
C ARG A 94 -11.58 -33.64 -29.29
N LYS A 95 -12.88 -33.36 -29.17
CA LYS A 95 -13.58 -33.32 -27.88
C LYS A 95 -13.46 -34.64 -27.12
N GLN A 96 -13.55 -35.80 -27.79
CA GLN A 96 -13.37 -37.09 -27.12
C GLN A 96 -11.91 -37.32 -26.70
N PHE A 97 -10.93 -36.88 -27.48
CA PHE A 97 -9.52 -36.93 -27.06
C PHE A 97 -9.25 -36.07 -25.83
N LEU A 98 -9.73 -34.82 -25.80
CA LEU A 98 -9.65 -33.95 -24.62
C LEU A 98 -10.31 -34.60 -23.40
N ARG A 99 -11.44 -35.29 -23.58
CA ARG A 99 -12.10 -36.05 -22.52
C ARG A 99 -11.21 -37.17 -21.96
N VAL A 100 -10.58 -37.95 -22.82
CA VAL A 100 -9.63 -39.01 -22.40
C VAL A 100 -8.50 -38.39 -21.60
N ILE A 101 -7.85 -37.35 -22.13
CA ILE A 101 -6.73 -36.66 -21.47
C ILE A 101 -7.15 -36.15 -20.09
N GLY A 102 -8.25 -35.39 -20.02
CA GLY A 102 -8.74 -34.79 -18.77
C GLY A 102 -9.07 -35.81 -17.68
N ASN A 103 -9.62 -36.96 -18.06
CA ASN A 103 -9.92 -38.04 -17.12
C ASN A 103 -8.67 -38.87 -16.75
N CYS A 104 -7.70 -39.00 -17.65
CA CYS A 104 -6.43 -39.67 -17.38
C CYS A 104 -5.58 -38.91 -16.36
N VAL A 105 -5.64 -37.58 -16.35
CA VAL A 105 -4.81 -36.73 -15.47
C VAL A 105 -5.49 -36.35 -14.16
N ALA A 106 -6.79 -36.62 -14.00
CA ALA A 106 -7.52 -36.34 -12.78
C ALA A 106 -6.93 -37.10 -11.58
N ASP A 107 -6.36 -36.36 -10.63
CA ASP A 107 -5.71 -36.87 -9.41
C ASP A 107 -4.58 -37.89 -9.67
N ASN A 108 -3.85 -37.74 -10.79
CA ASN A 108 -2.78 -38.66 -11.17
C ASN A 108 -1.52 -37.92 -11.63
N ASP A 109 -0.61 -37.67 -10.70
CA ASP A 109 0.59 -36.85 -10.93
C ASP A 109 1.54 -37.43 -11.99
N LEU A 110 1.64 -38.76 -12.11
CA LEU A 110 2.44 -39.40 -13.15
C LEU A 110 1.89 -39.10 -14.55
N ASN A 111 0.57 -39.13 -14.71
CA ASN A 111 -0.07 -38.78 -15.97
C ASN A 111 0.00 -37.25 -16.22
N ARG A 112 -0.17 -36.43 -15.17
CA ARG A 112 0.02 -34.97 -15.26
C ARG A 112 1.42 -34.62 -15.72
N GLU A 113 2.47 -35.30 -15.24
CA GLU A 113 3.86 -35.09 -15.64
C GLU A 113 4.06 -35.34 -17.15
N VAL A 114 3.44 -36.39 -17.69
CA VAL A 114 3.48 -36.71 -19.13
C VAL A 114 2.80 -35.60 -19.93
N VAL A 115 1.56 -35.26 -19.59
CA VAL A 115 0.73 -34.32 -20.35
C VAL A 115 1.24 -32.88 -20.26
N THR A 116 1.83 -32.49 -19.14
CA THR A 116 2.39 -31.13 -18.93
C THR A 116 3.45 -30.77 -19.98
N LYS A 117 4.14 -31.76 -20.56
CA LYS A 117 5.13 -31.55 -21.65
C LYS A 117 4.51 -31.04 -22.96
N ARG A 118 3.18 -31.13 -23.10
CA ARG A 118 2.41 -30.68 -24.28
C ARG A 118 1.38 -29.60 -23.90
N LEU A 119 1.58 -28.90 -22.78
CA LEU A 119 0.61 -27.93 -22.25
C LEU A 119 0.43 -26.72 -23.19
N ASP A 120 1.50 -26.30 -23.86
CA ASP A 120 1.49 -25.28 -24.93
C ASP A 120 0.51 -25.63 -26.05
N HIS A 121 0.52 -26.90 -26.48
CA HIS A 121 -0.39 -27.41 -27.49
C HIS A 121 -1.85 -27.41 -26.99
N LEU A 122 -2.09 -27.84 -25.75
CA LEU A 122 -3.44 -27.84 -25.16
C LEU A 122 -4.06 -26.43 -25.10
N ILE A 123 -3.27 -25.40 -24.76
CA ILE A 123 -3.75 -24.02 -24.71
C ILE A 123 -4.32 -23.55 -26.06
N THR A 124 -3.81 -24.05 -27.19
CA THR A 124 -4.30 -23.65 -28.52
C THR A 124 -5.76 -24.04 -28.78
N TYR A 125 -6.29 -24.99 -27.99
CA TYR A 125 -7.68 -25.46 -28.08
C TYR A 125 -8.62 -24.75 -27.11
N ILE A 126 -8.19 -23.65 -26.49
CA ILE A 126 -9.09 -22.71 -25.84
C ILE A 126 -9.70 -21.82 -26.94
N ASP A 127 -10.62 -22.41 -27.71
CA ASP A 127 -11.32 -21.79 -28.84
C ASP A 127 -12.84 -21.76 -28.61
N ASP A 128 -13.59 -21.13 -29.52
CA ASP A 128 -15.05 -20.96 -29.40
C ASP A 128 -15.82 -22.30 -29.29
N THR A 129 -15.23 -23.43 -29.69
CA THR A 129 -15.88 -24.75 -29.74
C THR A 129 -15.47 -25.67 -28.59
N HIS A 130 -14.21 -25.60 -28.15
CA HIS A 130 -13.61 -26.54 -27.21
C HIS A 130 -13.21 -25.90 -25.88
N SER A 131 -13.34 -24.58 -25.71
CA SER A 131 -12.86 -23.86 -24.53
C SER A 131 -13.25 -24.50 -23.20
N THR A 132 -14.53 -24.84 -22.99
CA THR A 132 -14.98 -25.42 -21.71
C THR A 132 -14.26 -26.72 -21.37
N ILE A 133 -14.17 -27.65 -22.33
CA ILE A 133 -13.52 -28.94 -22.07
C ILE A 133 -12.00 -28.78 -21.94
N THR A 134 -11.39 -27.89 -22.72
CA THR A 134 -9.95 -27.60 -22.62
C THR A 134 -9.62 -26.99 -21.25
N LEU A 135 -10.42 -26.05 -20.76
CA LEU A 135 -10.23 -25.46 -19.43
C LEU A 135 -10.40 -26.49 -18.32
N ILE A 136 -11.35 -27.43 -18.42
CA ILE A 136 -11.48 -28.55 -17.48
C ILE A 136 -10.21 -29.44 -17.48
N VAL A 137 -9.65 -29.73 -18.66
CA VAL A 137 -8.40 -30.50 -18.76
C VAL A 137 -7.25 -29.74 -18.10
N LEU A 138 -7.10 -28.45 -18.39
CA LEU A 138 -6.08 -27.60 -17.79
C LEU A 138 -6.25 -27.47 -16.27
N PHE A 139 -7.48 -27.35 -15.79
CA PHE A 139 -7.81 -27.36 -14.37
C PHE A 139 -7.35 -28.67 -13.73
N ASN A 140 -7.72 -29.83 -14.28
CA ASN A 140 -7.31 -31.12 -13.73
C ASN A 140 -5.78 -31.33 -13.75
N LEU A 141 -5.09 -30.75 -14.74
CA LEU A 141 -3.64 -30.75 -14.82
C LEU A 141 -3.00 -29.90 -13.72
N CYS A 142 -3.56 -28.72 -13.45
CA CYS A 142 -2.99 -27.76 -12.52
C CYS A 142 -3.43 -28.00 -11.07
N ASN A 143 -4.62 -28.57 -10.84
CA ASN A 143 -5.19 -28.70 -9.51
C ASN A 143 -4.29 -29.52 -8.59
N ASP A 144 -3.85 -28.89 -7.48
CA ASP A 144 -2.86 -29.42 -6.52
C ASP A 144 -1.55 -29.94 -7.12
N PHE A 145 -1.20 -29.52 -8.35
CA PHE A 145 0.01 -29.97 -9.04
C PHE A 145 0.87 -28.78 -9.52
N ASP A 146 1.80 -28.39 -8.65
CA ASP A 146 2.68 -27.22 -8.85
C ASP A 146 3.51 -27.24 -10.16
N PRO A 147 4.03 -28.38 -10.65
CA PRO A 147 4.77 -28.40 -11.91
C PRO A 147 3.94 -27.91 -13.12
N ALA A 148 2.67 -28.30 -13.21
CA ALA A 148 1.79 -27.84 -14.29
C ALA A 148 1.46 -26.35 -14.14
N LYS A 149 1.20 -25.86 -12.92
CA LYS A 149 0.98 -24.43 -12.65
C LYS A 149 2.18 -23.59 -13.11
N ALA A 150 3.41 -24.05 -12.85
CA ALA A 150 4.63 -23.36 -13.26
C ALA A 150 4.80 -23.33 -14.78
N VAL A 151 4.48 -24.42 -15.49
CA VAL A 151 4.52 -24.46 -16.96
C VAL A 151 3.41 -23.59 -17.57
N ALA A 152 2.21 -23.60 -17.00
CA ALA A 152 1.14 -22.72 -17.45
C ALA A 152 1.48 -21.23 -17.28
N ALA A 153 2.15 -20.87 -16.18
CA ALA A 153 2.67 -19.52 -15.96
C ALA A 153 3.81 -19.15 -16.93
N SER A 154 4.73 -20.08 -17.24
CA SER A 154 5.79 -19.84 -18.22
C SER A 154 5.24 -19.59 -19.63
N LEU A 155 4.11 -20.21 -19.96
CA LEU A 155 3.38 -20.05 -21.22
C LEU A 155 2.41 -18.87 -21.25
N ARG A 156 2.35 -18.05 -20.19
CA ARG A 156 1.49 -16.86 -20.09
C ARG A 156 0.00 -17.16 -20.27
N LEU A 157 -0.46 -18.27 -19.69
CA LEU A 157 -1.87 -18.62 -19.68
C LEU A 157 -2.73 -17.52 -19.01
N ASP A 158 -2.18 -16.79 -18.03
CA ASP A 158 -2.79 -15.60 -17.41
C ASP A 158 -3.20 -14.54 -18.46
N ALA A 159 -2.30 -14.24 -19.39
CA ALA A 159 -2.51 -13.23 -20.41
C ALA A 159 -3.54 -13.68 -21.44
N PHE A 160 -3.53 -14.97 -21.77
CA PHE A 160 -4.54 -15.55 -22.64
C PHE A 160 -5.93 -15.50 -22.01
N ILE A 161 -6.08 -15.99 -20.77
CA ILE A 161 -7.37 -16.06 -20.06
C ILE A 161 -7.95 -14.66 -19.86
N THR A 162 -7.17 -13.70 -19.38
CA THR A 162 -7.65 -12.32 -19.17
C THR A 162 -8.12 -11.67 -20.48
N ALA A 163 -7.46 -11.92 -21.61
CA ALA A 163 -7.90 -11.43 -22.91
C ALA A 163 -9.24 -12.03 -23.37
N GLN A 164 -9.46 -13.33 -23.12
CA GLN A 164 -10.72 -14.00 -23.44
C GLN A 164 -11.87 -13.54 -22.53
N LEU A 165 -11.62 -13.42 -21.22
CA LEU A 165 -12.59 -12.89 -20.25
C LEU A 165 -13.03 -11.48 -20.65
N ALA A 166 -12.06 -10.59 -20.92
CA ALA A 166 -12.34 -9.22 -21.30
C ALA A 166 -13.03 -9.09 -22.68
N SER A 167 -13.08 -10.16 -23.47
CA SER A 167 -13.79 -10.24 -24.75
C SER A 167 -15.12 -11.01 -24.65
N HIS A 168 -15.54 -11.44 -23.46
CA HIS A 168 -16.75 -12.24 -23.20
C HIS A 168 -16.84 -13.52 -24.06
N LYS A 169 -15.70 -14.21 -24.25
CA LYS A 169 -15.63 -15.39 -25.12
C LYS A 169 -15.86 -16.72 -24.40
N PHE A 170 -15.82 -16.75 -23.08
CA PHE A 170 -16.10 -17.96 -22.33
C PHE A 170 -17.60 -18.16 -22.12
N ALA A 171 -18.03 -19.41 -22.27
CA ALA A 171 -19.34 -19.85 -21.81
C ALA A 171 -19.42 -19.73 -20.27
N PRO A 172 -20.59 -19.44 -19.69
CA PRO A 172 -20.74 -19.29 -18.24
C PRO A 172 -20.16 -20.46 -17.43
N GLU A 173 -20.38 -21.70 -17.88
CA GLU A 173 -19.91 -22.92 -17.21
C GLU A 173 -18.39 -23.13 -17.29
N ALA A 174 -17.68 -22.30 -18.06
CA ALA A 174 -16.23 -22.34 -18.20
C ALA A 174 -15.51 -21.28 -17.36
N ILE A 175 -16.24 -20.31 -16.80
CA ILE A 175 -15.65 -19.16 -16.11
C ILE A 175 -14.96 -19.61 -14.83
N ASP A 176 -15.60 -20.44 -13.99
CA ASP A 176 -15.01 -20.95 -12.74
C ASP A 176 -13.61 -21.55 -12.97
N TYR A 177 -13.49 -22.45 -13.97
CA TYR A 177 -12.21 -23.05 -14.34
C TYR A 177 -11.19 -22.02 -14.84
N ALA A 178 -11.63 -21.03 -15.60
CA ALA A 178 -10.76 -19.96 -16.10
C ALA A 178 -10.23 -19.09 -14.95
N VAL A 179 -11.07 -18.76 -13.96
CA VAL A 179 -10.70 -17.94 -12.80
C VAL A 179 -9.74 -18.68 -11.86
N ASP A 180 -9.97 -19.96 -11.61
CA ASP A 180 -9.04 -20.80 -10.84
C ASP A 180 -7.67 -20.88 -11.52
N LEU A 181 -7.65 -21.16 -12.83
CA LEU A 181 -6.42 -21.20 -13.61
C LEU A 181 -5.71 -19.84 -13.63
N LEU A 182 -6.46 -18.74 -13.77
CA LEU A 182 -5.90 -17.39 -13.72
C LEU A 182 -5.25 -17.09 -12.37
N THR A 183 -5.91 -17.47 -11.28
CA THR A 183 -5.38 -17.30 -9.92
C THR A 183 -4.08 -18.07 -9.75
N TRP A 184 -4.05 -19.35 -10.12
CA TRP A 184 -2.88 -20.19 -9.97
C TRP A 184 -1.71 -19.77 -10.86
N THR A 185 -1.99 -19.39 -12.10
CA THR A 185 -0.96 -18.97 -13.06
C THR A 185 -0.36 -17.63 -12.66
N THR A 186 -1.19 -16.66 -12.25
CA THR A 186 -0.70 -15.37 -11.76
C THR A 186 0.18 -15.55 -10.53
N GLY A 187 -0.22 -16.38 -9.56
CA GLY A 187 0.56 -16.66 -8.36
C GLY A 187 1.87 -17.42 -8.60
N LYS A 188 2.14 -17.90 -9.83
CA LYS A 188 3.39 -18.57 -10.22
C LYS A 188 4.24 -17.74 -11.19
N LEU A 189 3.84 -16.52 -11.54
CA LEU A 189 4.65 -15.64 -12.37
C LEU A 189 5.98 -15.31 -11.66
N THR A 190 7.07 -15.30 -12.41
CA THR A 190 8.35 -14.79 -11.89
C THR A 190 8.31 -13.26 -11.81
N ALA A 191 9.20 -12.66 -11.01
CA ALA A 191 9.32 -11.21 -10.93
C ALA A 191 9.57 -10.56 -12.31
N GLU A 192 10.36 -11.20 -13.18
CA GLU A 192 10.59 -10.75 -14.56
C GLU A 192 9.31 -10.80 -15.40
N GLN A 193 8.52 -11.87 -15.27
CA GLN A 193 7.27 -12.01 -16.00
C GLN A 193 6.22 -11.02 -15.52
N LEU A 194 6.10 -10.81 -14.20
CA LEU A 194 5.20 -9.82 -13.61
C LEU A 194 5.46 -8.42 -14.18
N ASN A 195 6.73 -8.12 -14.46
CA ASN A 195 7.19 -6.80 -14.88
C ASN A 195 7.24 -6.55 -16.39
N ASN A 196 6.68 -7.43 -17.24
CA ASN A 196 6.68 -7.23 -18.69
C ASN A 196 5.39 -6.61 -19.26
N GLU A 197 5.43 -6.19 -20.52
CA GLU A 197 4.29 -5.57 -21.24
C GLU A 197 3.04 -6.45 -21.33
N SER A 198 3.23 -7.77 -21.35
CA SER A 198 2.09 -8.70 -21.38
C SER A 198 1.34 -8.65 -20.05
N SER A 199 2.02 -8.51 -18.91
CA SER A 199 1.39 -8.37 -17.59
C SER A 199 0.64 -7.06 -17.43
N VAL A 200 1.16 -5.96 -17.99
CA VAL A 200 0.43 -4.67 -18.05
C VAL A 200 -0.87 -4.85 -18.84
N SER A 201 -0.82 -5.60 -19.95
CA SER A 201 -2.00 -5.89 -20.78
C SER A 201 -2.99 -6.82 -20.07
N SER A 202 -2.51 -7.89 -19.42
CA SER A 202 -3.31 -8.79 -18.58
C SER A 202 -4.05 -8.03 -17.49
N PHE A 203 -3.33 -7.18 -16.76
CA PHE A 203 -3.86 -6.36 -15.67
C PHE A 203 -4.98 -5.43 -16.16
N ARG A 204 -4.77 -4.70 -17.26
CA ARG A 204 -5.80 -3.80 -17.82
C ARG A 204 -7.05 -4.56 -18.29
N ASN A 205 -6.86 -5.73 -18.92
CA ASN A 205 -7.97 -6.59 -19.31
C ASN A 205 -8.77 -7.05 -18.09
N LEU A 206 -8.09 -7.51 -17.05
CA LEU A 206 -8.73 -7.97 -15.81
C LEU A 206 -9.42 -6.83 -15.05
N LEU A 207 -8.80 -5.64 -15.00
CA LEU A 207 -9.40 -4.45 -14.39
C LEU A 207 -10.71 -4.08 -15.10
N ARG A 208 -10.72 -4.15 -16.44
CA ARG A 208 -11.96 -3.97 -17.22
C ARG A 208 -13.02 -5.00 -16.87
N VAL A 209 -12.64 -6.28 -16.74
CA VAL A 209 -13.56 -7.36 -16.34
C VAL A 209 -14.15 -7.08 -14.95
N ALA A 210 -13.32 -6.75 -13.97
CA ALA A 210 -13.77 -6.44 -12.61
C ALA A 210 -14.76 -5.26 -12.58
N LEU A 211 -14.54 -4.23 -13.40
CA LEU A 211 -15.42 -3.07 -13.51
C LEU A 211 -16.75 -3.33 -14.25
N HIS A 212 -16.86 -4.43 -15.02
CA HIS A 212 -18.11 -4.77 -15.74
C HIS A 212 -19.00 -5.76 -14.97
N HIS A 213 -18.58 -6.13 -13.75
CA HIS A 213 -19.29 -6.91 -12.74
C HIS A 213 -19.73 -8.32 -13.18
N ASP A 214 -19.00 -9.32 -12.69
CA ASP A 214 -19.49 -10.68 -12.47
C ASP A 214 -19.45 -10.92 -10.95
N GLU A 215 -20.62 -10.99 -10.30
CA GLU A 215 -20.75 -11.05 -8.84
C GLU A 215 -20.11 -12.33 -8.28
N ASP A 216 -20.08 -13.42 -9.05
CA ASP A 216 -19.62 -14.72 -8.57
C ASP A 216 -18.10 -14.78 -8.38
N HIS A 217 -17.34 -13.99 -9.16
CA HIS A 217 -15.85 -14.02 -9.20
C HIS A 217 -15.19 -12.68 -8.85
N TYR A 218 -15.98 -11.72 -8.38
CA TYR A 218 -15.51 -10.35 -8.18
C TYR A 218 -14.34 -10.25 -7.20
N HIS A 219 -14.36 -11.03 -6.12
CA HIS A 219 -13.31 -11.02 -5.09
C HIS A 219 -12.01 -11.62 -5.63
N GLU A 220 -12.08 -12.67 -6.44
CA GLU A 220 -10.94 -13.31 -7.10
C GLU A 220 -10.27 -12.34 -8.07
N TYR A 221 -11.05 -11.61 -8.88
CA TYR A 221 -10.49 -10.59 -9.77
C TYR A 221 -9.76 -9.50 -9.00
N VAL A 222 -10.36 -8.99 -7.92
CA VAL A 222 -9.72 -7.98 -7.06
C VAL A 222 -8.45 -8.53 -6.41
N ALA A 223 -8.47 -9.78 -5.92
CA ALA A 223 -7.30 -10.43 -5.33
C ALA A 223 -6.14 -10.55 -6.32
N ILE A 224 -6.43 -10.96 -7.56
CA ILE A 224 -5.43 -11.05 -8.63
C ILE A 224 -4.88 -9.65 -8.97
N LEU A 225 -5.73 -8.63 -9.11
CA LEU A 225 -5.31 -7.24 -9.36
C LEU A 225 -4.40 -6.72 -8.24
N VAL A 226 -4.79 -6.93 -6.99
CA VAL A 226 -3.99 -6.54 -5.82
C VAL A 226 -2.65 -7.27 -5.81
N HIS A 227 -2.60 -8.54 -6.19
CA HIS A 227 -1.35 -9.29 -6.30
C HIS A 227 -0.36 -8.66 -7.29
N TYR A 228 -0.82 -8.22 -8.47
CA TYR A 228 0.02 -7.47 -9.40
C TYR A 228 0.54 -6.17 -8.80
N LEU A 229 -0.31 -5.46 -8.05
CA LEU A 229 0.00 -4.15 -7.47
C LEU A 229 0.93 -4.22 -6.26
N GLN A 230 1.29 -5.41 -5.75
CA GLN A 230 2.27 -5.53 -4.66
C GLN A 230 3.70 -5.16 -5.09
N ASP A 231 4.00 -5.18 -6.39
CA ASP A 231 5.33 -4.88 -6.93
C ASP A 231 5.49 -3.39 -7.29
N PRO A 232 6.44 -2.66 -6.68
CA PRO A 232 6.63 -1.23 -6.94
C PRO A 232 7.06 -0.91 -8.38
N GLU A 233 7.84 -1.77 -9.04
CA GLU A 233 8.23 -1.55 -10.44
C GLU A 233 7.00 -1.68 -11.37
N PHE A 234 6.10 -2.60 -11.05
CA PHE A 234 4.83 -2.73 -11.75
C PHE A 234 3.92 -1.52 -11.53
N GLN A 235 3.82 -1.00 -10.30
CA GLN A 235 3.08 0.24 -9.99
C GLN A 235 3.56 1.42 -10.84
N GLU A 236 4.88 1.56 -11.06
CA GLU A 236 5.45 2.61 -11.90
C GLU A 236 5.04 2.46 -13.37
N LYS A 237 4.99 1.22 -13.90
CA LYS A 237 4.62 0.93 -15.30
C LYS A 237 3.14 1.16 -15.60
N ILE A 238 2.26 0.85 -14.65
CA ILE A 238 0.81 0.98 -14.85
C ILE A 238 0.28 2.39 -14.54
N CYS A 239 1.15 3.29 -14.06
CA CYS A 239 0.84 4.67 -13.70
C CYS A 239 0.45 5.51 -14.93
N THR A 240 -0.82 5.41 -15.34
CA THR A 240 -1.41 6.20 -16.43
C THR A 240 -2.75 6.78 -15.98
N PRO A 241 -3.21 7.92 -16.56
CA PRO A 241 -4.46 8.54 -16.14
C PRO A 241 -5.68 7.61 -16.23
N ALA A 242 -5.77 6.80 -17.29
CA ALA A 242 -6.87 5.84 -17.47
C ALA A 242 -6.84 4.73 -16.41
N THR A 243 -5.68 4.09 -16.21
CA THR A 243 -5.55 3.01 -15.22
C THR A 243 -5.78 3.50 -13.80
N LEU A 244 -5.31 4.70 -13.44
CA LEU A 244 -5.58 5.27 -12.13
C LEU A 244 -7.08 5.59 -11.96
N ASP A 245 -7.76 6.09 -12.99
CA ASP A 245 -9.21 6.36 -12.93
C ASP A 245 -9.99 5.07 -12.68
N ASP A 246 -9.68 4.03 -13.45
CA ASP A 246 -10.28 2.70 -13.33
C ASP A 246 -10.04 2.08 -11.94
N LEU A 247 -8.84 2.23 -11.37
CA LEU A 247 -8.53 1.76 -10.01
C LEU A 247 -9.28 2.53 -8.93
N VAL A 248 -9.45 3.84 -9.08
CA VAL A 248 -10.25 4.65 -8.14
C VAL A 248 -11.71 4.24 -8.21
N ILE A 249 -12.26 3.99 -9.40
CA ILE A 249 -13.62 3.49 -9.59
C ILE A 249 -13.76 2.11 -8.94
N LEU A 250 -12.83 1.19 -9.19
CA LEU A 250 -12.84 -0.15 -8.59
C LEU A 250 -12.81 -0.07 -7.05
N MET A 251 -11.93 0.76 -6.49
CA MET A 251 -11.83 0.96 -5.04
C MET A 251 -13.14 1.46 -4.43
N GLN A 252 -13.79 2.45 -5.07
CA GLN A 252 -15.06 3.01 -4.61
C GLN A 252 -16.20 2.00 -4.73
N ASP A 253 -16.26 1.23 -5.82
CA ASP A 253 -17.26 0.17 -6.00
C ASP A 253 -17.06 -0.95 -4.96
N PHE A 254 -15.81 -1.36 -4.75
CA PHE A 254 -15.48 -2.38 -3.76
C PHE A 254 -15.89 -1.94 -2.35
N GLU A 255 -15.53 -0.70 -1.98
CA GLU A 255 -15.88 -0.08 -0.70
C GLU A 255 -17.39 0.04 -0.49
N ALA A 256 -18.17 0.38 -1.53
CA ALA A 256 -19.62 0.54 -1.43
C ALA A 256 -20.37 -0.75 -1.10
N ARG A 257 -19.70 -1.92 -1.22
CA ARG A 257 -20.24 -3.25 -0.91
C ARG A 257 -20.03 -3.65 0.56
N LEU A 258 -19.21 -2.91 1.31
CA LEU A 258 -18.89 -3.24 2.71
C LEU A 258 -19.97 -2.74 3.68
N SER A 259 -20.13 -3.50 4.76
CA SER A 259 -20.85 -3.10 5.97
C SER A 259 -20.08 -2.04 6.76
N ALA A 260 -20.76 -1.36 7.70
CA ALA A 260 -20.11 -0.39 8.56
C ALA A 260 -19.03 -1.01 9.46
N GLU A 261 -19.23 -2.26 9.90
CA GLU A 261 -18.25 -3.03 10.68
C GLU A 261 -17.00 -3.34 9.86
N GLU A 262 -17.15 -3.75 8.60
CA GLU A 262 -16.03 -4.00 7.70
C GLU A 262 -15.27 -2.70 7.38
N ILE A 263 -15.97 -1.57 7.22
CA ILE A 263 -15.33 -0.26 7.04
C ILE A 263 -14.44 0.11 8.24
N GLU A 264 -14.91 -0.10 9.46
CA GLU A 264 -14.10 0.11 10.66
C GLU A 264 -12.89 -0.85 10.68
N ALA A 265 -13.09 -2.11 10.32
CA ALA A 265 -12.00 -3.09 10.22
C ALA A 265 -10.95 -2.68 9.18
N VAL A 266 -11.35 -2.09 8.05
CA VAL A 266 -10.43 -1.54 7.05
C VAL A 266 -9.62 -0.38 7.62
N PHE A 267 -10.24 0.56 8.35
CA PHE A 267 -9.50 1.63 9.02
C PHE A 267 -8.50 1.10 10.07
N SER A 268 -8.88 0.05 10.79
CA SER A 268 -7.98 -0.65 11.72
C SER A 268 -6.79 -1.27 10.99
N GLU A 269 -7.00 -1.91 9.83
CA GLU A 269 -5.93 -2.47 9.01
C GLU A 269 -5.00 -1.41 8.42
N LEU A 270 -5.54 -0.24 8.06
CA LEU A 270 -4.79 0.89 7.52
C LEU A 270 -4.04 1.69 8.61
N ALA A 271 -4.29 1.44 9.89
CA ALA A 271 -3.65 2.15 10.99
C ALA A 271 -2.13 1.91 11.01
N LEU A 272 -1.36 2.99 11.20
CA LEU A 272 0.11 2.92 11.23
C LEU A 272 0.66 2.20 12.47
N THR A 273 -0.11 2.20 13.55
CA THR A 273 0.24 1.51 14.79
C THR A 273 -0.80 0.44 15.06
N LYS A 274 -0.42 -0.82 14.90
CA LYS A 274 -1.21 -1.96 15.37
C LYS A 274 -0.95 -2.15 16.87
N THR A 275 -1.98 -2.21 17.68
CA THR A 275 -1.85 -2.60 19.10
C THR A 275 -1.43 -4.07 19.17
N ASN A 276 -0.76 -4.50 20.24
CA ASN A 276 -0.31 -5.90 20.36
C ASN A 276 -1.48 -6.92 20.36
N ASP A 277 -2.72 -6.46 20.51
CA ASP A 277 -3.94 -7.26 20.47
C ASP A 277 -4.68 -7.18 19.11
N THR A 278 -4.22 -6.37 18.14
CA THR A 278 -4.80 -6.35 16.79
C THR A 278 -4.16 -7.43 15.94
N SER A 279 -4.78 -8.62 15.93
CA SER A 279 -4.55 -9.59 14.87
C SER A 279 -4.96 -8.97 13.53
N PRO A 280 -4.24 -9.27 12.42
CA PRO A 280 -4.73 -8.90 11.10
C PRO A 280 -6.14 -9.45 10.92
N SER A 281 -7.01 -8.68 10.27
CA SER A 281 -8.34 -9.15 9.91
C SER A 281 -8.24 -10.45 9.13
N GLU A 282 -9.02 -11.46 9.53
CA GLU A 282 -9.14 -12.71 8.78
C GLU A 282 -10.13 -12.56 7.61
N GLU A 283 -10.85 -11.44 7.54
CA GLU A 283 -11.83 -11.15 6.50
C GLU A 283 -11.14 -10.74 5.20
N THR A 284 -11.30 -11.55 4.16
CA THR A 284 -10.64 -11.37 2.86
C THR A 284 -11.00 -10.01 2.24
N THR A 285 -12.25 -9.58 2.31
CA THR A 285 -12.72 -8.29 1.79
C THR A 285 -12.00 -7.10 2.43
N VAL A 286 -11.85 -7.11 3.75
CA VAL A 286 -11.14 -6.07 4.50
C VAL A 286 -9.67 -6.00 4.08
N LEU A 287 -9.01 -7.16 3.97
CA LEU A 287 -7.62 -7.23 3.54
C LEU A 287 -7.45 -6.74 2.10
N LEU A 288 -8.31 -7.15 1.17
CA LEU A 288 -8.25 -6.75 -0.23
C LEU A 288 -8.42 -5.25 -0.41
N LEU A 289 -9.41 -4.63 0.25
CA LEU A 289 -9.61 -3.18 0.16
C LEU A 289 -8.43 -2.40 0.75
N SER A 290 -7.92 -2.81 1.92
CA SER A 290 -6.76 -2.15 2.52
C SER A 290 -5.51 -2.22 1.63
N GLN A 291 -5.29 -3.37 0.97
CA GLN A 291 -4.18 -3.55 0.02
C GLN A 291 -4.38 -2.73 -1.27
N LEU A 292 -5.62 -2.63 -1.78
CA LEU A 292 -5.94 -1.79 -2.94
C LEU A 292 -5.70 -0.30 -2.64
N ILE A 293 -6.16 0.18 -1.48
CA ILE A 293 -5.93 1.55 -1.00
C ILE A 293 -4.43 1.86 -0.87
N ASN A 294 -3.67 0.95 -0.26
CA ASN A 294 -2.22 1.08 -0.14
C ASN A 294 -1.52 1.06 -1.50
N SER A 295 -2.02 0.26 -2.44
CA SER A 295 -1.48 0.18 -3.80
C SER A 295 -1.72 1.46 -4.60
N ILE A 296 -2.92 2.02 -4.55
CA ILE A 296 -3.24 3.32 -5.18
C ILE A 296 -2.37 4.43 -4.58
N SER A 297 -2.21 4.41 -3.26
CA SER A 297 -1.30 5.32 -2.55
C SER A 297 0.15 5.13 -3.00
N GLY A 298 0.61 3.89 -3.19
CA GLY A 298 1.93 3.53 -3.71
C GLY A 298 2.18 4.05 -5.13
N ILE A 299 1.22 3.87 -6.04
CA ILE A 299 1.26 4.40 -7.41
C ILE A 299 1.48 5.92 -7.38
N SER A 300 0.76 6.64 -6.49
CA SER A 300 0.89 8.10 -6.37
C SER A 300 2.26 8.58 -5.86
N ALA A 301 3.03 7.70 -5.22
CA ALA A 301 4.37 8.00 -4.72
C ALA A 301 5.48 7.74 -5.76
N THR A 302 5.15 7.22 -6.94
CA THR A 302 6.12 6.91 -8.00
C THR A 302 6.60 8.15 -8.75
N ASN A 303 7.79 8.05 -9.38
CA ASN A 303 8.28 9.12 -10.26
C ASN A 303 7.39 9.29 -11.50
N ALA A 304 6.84 8.20 -12.03
CA ALA A 304 5.89 8.23 -13.15
C ALA A 304 4.66 9.08 -12.82
N PHE A 305 4.14 8.99 -11.58
CA PHE A 305 3.02 9.83 -11.15
C PHE A 305 3.38 11.32 -11.20
N ALA A 306 4.50 11.71 -10.59
CA ALA A 306 4.94 13.11 -10.57
C ALA A 306 5.19 13.70 -11.97
N GLN A 307 5.51 12.85 -12.96
CA GLN A 307 5.74 13.27 -14.35
C GLN A 307 4.47 13.30 -15.21
N THR A 308 3.45 12.53 -14.83
CA THR A 308 2.28 12.28 -15.70
C THR A 308 1.04 13.06 -15.26
N PHE A 309 0.95 13.41 -13.97
CA PHE A 309 -0.27 13.97 -13.38
C PHE A 309 -0.07 15.43 -12.96
N ASP A 310 -1.10 16.23 -13.18
CA ASP A 310 -1.21 17.60 -12.70
C ASP A 310 -2.62 17.86 -12.13
N VAL A 311 -2.82 19.06 -11.60
CA VAL A 311 -4.11 19.49 -11.05
C VAL A 311 -5.25 19.55 -12.07
N LEU A 312 -4.98 19.49 -13.37
CA LEU A 312 -5.98 19.54 -14.45
C LEU A 312 -6.37 18.14 -14.95
N THR A 313 -5.66 17.10 -14.50
CA THR A 313 -5.87 15.73 -14.95
C THR A 313 -7.25 15.22 -14.47
N PRO A 314 -8.12 14.68 -15.34
CA PRO A 314 -9.49 14.32 -14.97
C PRO A 314 -9.65 13.38 -13.76
N VAL A 315 -8.76 12.39 -13.60
CA VAL A 315 -8.80 11.49 -12.43
C VAL A 315 -8.47 12.21 -11.13
N ILE A 316 -7.62 13.25 -11.16
CA ILE A 316 -7.33 14.07 -9.97
C ILE A 316 -8.60 14.79 -9.51
N GLU A 317 -9.45 15.21 -10.45
CA GLU A 317 -10.76 15.78 -10.12
C GLU A 317 -11.70 14.77 -9.45
N ARG A 318 -11.72 13.51 -9.93
CA ARG A 318 -12.47 12.43 -9.27
C ARG A 318 -11.94 12.16 -7.85
N ILE A 319 -10.63 12.07 -7.69
CA ILE A 319 -9.99 11.87 -6.38
C ILE A 319 -10.30 13.02 -5.44
N ARG A 320 -10.30 14.26 -5.94
CA ARG A 320 -10.71 15.45 -5.17
C ARG A 320 -12.17 15.37 -4.75
N ALA A 321 -13.06 14.89 -5.61
CA ALA A 321 -14.47 14.73 -5.28
C ALA A 321 -14.68 13.76 -4.10
N THR A 322 -13.84 12.74 -3.94
CA THR A 322 -13.86 11.82 -2.79
C THR A 322 -13.66 12.52 -1.44
N LEU A 323 -12.96 13.66 -1.40
CA LEU A 323 -12.79 14.43 -0.16
C LEU A 323 -14.03 15.26 0.19
N THR A 324 -14.94 15.51 -0.76
CA THR A 324 -16.06 16.41 -0.55
C THR A 324 -17.27 15.61 -0.06
N PRO A 325 -17.88 15.98 1.09
CA PRO A 325 -19.11 15.32 1.53
C PRO A 325 -20.22 15.55 0.49
N PRO A 326 -21.05 14.54 0.18
CA PRO A 326 -22.07 14.66 -0.85
C PRO A 326 -23.05 15.78 -0.52
N THR A 327 -23.14 16.78 -1.40
CA THR A 327 -23.97 17.99 -1.25
C THR A 327 -25.48 17.73 -1.30
N ASP A 328 -25.90 16.53 -1.70
CA ASP A 328 -27.30 16.21 -2.04
C ASP A 328 -28.09 15.48 -0.93
N LYS A 329 -27.51 15.23 0.25
CA LYS A 329 -28.27 14.72 1.41
C LYS A 329 -28.95 15.89 2.15
N SER A 330 -29.89 16.57 1.50
CA SER A 330 -30.57 17.77 2.03
C SER A 330 -31.45 17.55 3.28
N HIS A 331 -31.46 16.35 3.89
CA HIS A 331 -32.20 16.06 5.12
C HIS A 331 -31.46 15.18 6.13
N CYS A 332 -30.19 14.87 5.91
CA CYS A 332 -29.38 14.14 6.88
C CYS A 332 -28.16 15.01 7.17
N VAL A 333 -28.03 15.47 8.42
CA VAL A 333 -26.73 15.92 8.92
C VAL A 333 -25.76 14.79 8.61
N ALA A 334 -24.79 15.00 7.71
CA ALA A 334 -23.74 14.03 7.45
C ALA A 334 -23.16 13.66 8.81
N SER A 335 -23.40 12.42 9.23
CA SER A 335 -22.92 11.94 10.51
C SER A 335 -21.39 11.97 10.45
N PRO A 336 -20.68 12.24 11.56
CA PRO A 336 -19.22 12.03 11.65
C PRO A 336 -18.77 10.63 11.19
N LEU A 337 -19.71 9.69 11.05
CA LEU A 337 -19.60 8.32 10.56
C LEU A 337 -19.61 8.14 9.02
N ASP A 338 -19.84 9.18 8.20
CA ASP A 338 -19.87 9.05 6.73
C ASP A 338 -18.45 9.10 6.08
N GLN A 339 -17.38 8.87 6.85
CA GLN A 339 -16.01 8.92 6.34
C GLN A 339 -15.58 7.55 5.78
N SER A 340 -15.09 7.55 4.55
CA SER A 340 -14.73 6.33 3.86
C SER A 340 -13.21 6.06 3.85
N PRO A 341 -12.77 4.80 3.84
CA PRO A 341 -11.36 4.44 3.67
C PRO A 341 -10.71 5.06 2.41
N SER A 342 -11.46 5.17 1.31
CA SER A 342 -11.06 5.83 0.06
C SER A 342 -10.67 7.30 0.24
N THR A 343 -11.19 7.98 1.26
CA THR A 343 -10.78 9.35 1.64
C THR A 343 -9.29 9.39 2.02
N MET A 344 -8.77 8.32 2.63
CA MET A 344 -7.34 8.23 2.98
C MET A 344 -6.47 8.16 1.72
N ALA A 345 -6.82 7.31 0.75
CA ALA A 345 -6.15 7.24 -0.54
C ALA A 345 -6.16 8.59 -1.27
N ALA A 346 -7.28 9.32 -1.20
CA ALA A 346 -7.39 10.66 -1.78
C ALA A 346 -6.46 11.68 -1.11
N CYS A 347 -6.39 11.70 0.23
CA CYS A 347 -5.45 12.54 0.97
C CYS A 347 -3.99 12.25 0.59
N VAL A 348 -3.61 10.98 0.50
CA VAL A 348 -2.24 10.58 0.13
C VAL A 348 -1.94 10.96 -1.33
N THR A 349 -2.84 10.64 -2.26
CA THR A 349 -2.62 10.89 -3.68
C THR A 349 -2.51 12.38 -3.99
N LEU A 350 -3.40 13.20 -3.42
CA LEU A 350 -3.36 14.66 -3.61
C LEU A 350 -2.19 15.31 -2.84
N GLY A 351 -1.82 14.75 -1.68
CA GLY A 351 -0.60 15.13 -0.96
C GLY A 351 0.66 14.87 -1.79
N ASN A 352 0.73 13.74 -2.49
CA ASN A 352 1.84 13.41 -3.39
C ASN A 352 1.79 14.20 -4.71
N LEU A 353 0.65 14.77 -5.09
CA LEU A 353 0.56 15.74 -6.18
C LEU A 353 1.07 17.14 -5.78
N ALA A 354 0.97 17.49 -4.50
CA ALA A 354 1.39 18.77 -3.92
C ALA A 354 2.92 18.88 -3.78
N THR A 355 3.63 18.82 -4.90
CA THR A 355 5.10 18.69 -4.98
C THR A 355 5.84 20.01 -5.15
N CYS A 356 5.16 21.08 -5.59
CA CYS A 356 5.76 22.40 -5.78
C CYS A 356 4.88 23.51 -5.22
N ASP A 357 5.45 24.70 -5.06
CA ASP A 357 4.78 25.81 -4.41
C ASP A 357 3.54 26.27 -5.20
N GLU A 358 3.62 26.29 -6.53
CA GLU A 358 2.52 26.71 -7.40
C GLU A 358 1.29 25.81 -7.25
N VAL A 359 1.49 24.49 -7.20
CA VAL A 359 0.40 23.52 -7.00
C VAL A 359 -0.20 23.68 -5.61
N CYS A 360 0.63 23.77 -4.57
CA CYS A 360 0.18 23.98 -3.20
C CYS A 360 -0.62 25.29 -3.05
N ILE A 361 -0.17 26.38 -3.67
CA ILE A 361 -0.88 27.66 -3.67
C ILE A 361 -2.22 27.54 -4.41
N ALA A 362 -2.26 26.89 -5.57
CA ALA A 362 -3.49 26.67 -6.32
C ALA A 362 -4.51 25.83 -5.52
N MET A 363 -4.06 24.77 -4.84
CA MET A 363 -4.91 23.93 -4.00
C MET A 363 -5.54 24.70 -2.82
N VAL A 364 -4.81 25.63 -2.19
CA VAL A 364 -5.34 26.47 -1.11
C VAL A 364 -6.24 27.58 -1.64
N SER A 365 -5.79 28.32 -2.65
CA SER A 365 -6.47 29.52 -3.14
C SER A 365 -7.69 29.21 -4.02
N ASN A 366 -7.58 28.27 -4.95
CA ASN A 366 -8.63 27.96 -5.93
C ASN A 366 -9.55 26.85 -5.44
N TRP A 367 -8.99 25.80 -4.84
CA TRP A 367 -9.78 24.62 -4.41
C TRP A 367 -10.23 24.69 -2.97
N ARG A 368 -9.58 25.51 -2.13
CA ARG A 368 -9.81 25.58 -0.68
C ARG A 368 -9.79 24.21 -0.01
N ILE A 369 -8.94 23.32 -0.51
CA ILE A 369 -8.91 21.92 -0.04
C ILE A 369 -8.58 21.82 1.45
N HIS A 370 -7.83 22.80 1.98
CA HIS A 370 -7.47 22.87 3.39
C HIS A 370 -8.69 22.97 4.30
N THR A 371 -9.79 23.60 3.89
CA THR A 371 -10.99 23.68 4.75
C THR A 371 -11.59 22.31 4.99
N THR A 372 -11.63 21.47 3.96
CA THR A 372 -12.09 20.08 4.06
C THR A 372 -11.16 19.26 4.92
N LEU A 373 -9.84 19.40 4.75
CA LEU A 373 -8.85 18.70 5.57
C LEU A 373 -8.94 19.13 7.06
N THR A 374 -9.15 20.42 7.34
CA THR A 374 -9.38 20.93 8.70
C THR A 374 -10.64 20.32 9.32
N GLN A 375 -11.71 20.15 8.54
CA GLN A 375 -12.91 19.46 9.00
C GLN A 375 -12.64 17.98 9.31
N ILE A 376 -11.87 17.28 8.47
CA ILE A 376 -11.46 15.89 8.72
C ILE A 376 -10.72 15.81 10.06
N LEU A 377 -9.67 16.62 10.29
CA LEU A 377 -8.91 16.65 11.55
C LEU A 377 -9.78 16.90 12.80
N SER A 378 -10.90 17.60 12.63
CA SER A 378 -11.80 17.97 13.72
C SER A 378 -12.90 16.94 13.98
N THR A 379 -13.14 16.00 13.06
CA THR A 379 -14.31 15.10 13.10
C THR A 379 -13.96 13.63 13.08
N THR A 380 -12.87 13.24 12.43
CA THR A 380 -12.49 11.82 12.30
C THR A 380 -11.97 11.25 13.62
N THR A 381 -12.18 9.94 13.79
CA THR A 381 -11.55 9.16 14.87
C THR A 381 -10.47 8.20 14.40
N HIS A 382 -10.25 8.08 13.09
CA HIS A 382 -9.36 7.08 12.53
C HIS A 382 -7.92 7.61 12.37
N SER A 383 -6.97 6.94 13.02
CA SER A 383 -5.54 7.32 13.02
C SER A 383 -4.94 7.45 11.62
N ALA A 384 -5.22 6.49 10.72
CA ALA A 384 -4.71 6.50 9.36
C ALA A 384 -5.14 7.75 8.57
N LEU A 385 -6.42 8.13 8.71
CA LEU A 385 -6.97 9.30 8.03
C LEU A 385 -6.44 10.61 8.65
N LEU A 386 -6.31 10.69 9.98
CA LEU A 386 -5.67 11.82 10.67
C LEU A 386 -4.25 12.04 10.15
N TYR A 387 -3.46 10.96 10.07
CA TYR A 387 -2.09 11.03 9.60
C TYR A 387 -2.02 11.50 8.14
N ALA A 388 -2.82 10.90 7.25
CA ALA A 388 -2.84 11.26 5.83
C ALA A 388 -3.27 12.72 5.59
N ALA A 389 -4.36 13.16 6.23
CA ALA A 389 -4.86 14.53 6.09
C ALA A 389 -3.88 15.56 6.66
N THR A 390 -3.23 15.24 7.79
CA THR A 390 -2.21 16.10 8.41
C THR A 390 -0.96 16.21 7.54
N GLY A 391 -0.50 15.09 6.96
CA GLY A 391 0.61 15.08 6.02
C GLY A 391 0.32 15.91 4.77
N PHE A 392 -0.89 15.82 4.24
CA PHE A 392 -1.32 16.65 3.12
C PHE A 392 -1.35 18.15 3.50
N LEU A 393 -1.95 18.53 4.63
CA LEU A 393 -1.89 19.91 5.13
C LEU A 393 -0.46 20.41 5.31
N ARG A 394 0.48 19.55 5.75
CA ARG A 394 1.90 19.91 5.87
C ARG A 394 2.50 20.25 4.52
N HIS A 395 2.12 19.54 3.45
CA HIS A 395 2.57 19.87 2.11
C HIS A 395 2.07 21.26 1.69
N LEU A 396 0.79 21.55 1.96
CA LEU A 396 0.19 22.87 1.67
C LEU A 396 0.83 24.01 2.47
N ALA A 397 1.46 23.73 3.61
CA ALA A 397 2.19 24.72 4.43
C ALA A 397 3.62 25.00 3.93
N PHE A 398 4.12 24.31 2.90
CA PHE A 398 5.44 24.59 2.32
C PHE A 398 5.60 26.03 1.82
N PRO A 399 4.72 26.50 0.91
CA PRO A 399 4.70 27.90 0.49
C PRO A 399 4.47 28.83 1.66
N GLU A 400 5.22 29.93 1.71
CA GLU A 400 5.04 30.96 2.74
C GLU A 400 3.68 31.65 2.64
N GLU A 401 3.20 31.85 1.41
CA GLU A 401 1.94 32.51 1.08
C GLU A 401 0.72 31.80 1.69
N ASN A 402 0.77 30.46 1.78
CA ASN A 402 -0.32 29.66 2.32
C ASN A 402 -0.41 29.72 3.84
N ARG A 403 0.71 29.92 4.56
CA ARG A 403 0.77 29.71 6.02
C ARG A 403 -0.24 30.57 6.78
N SER A 404 -0.36 31.85 6.42
CA SER A 404 -1.32 32.75 7.08
C SER A 404 -2.76 32.31 6.82
N ILE A 405 -3.09 31.93 5.58
CA ILE A 405 -4.44 31.46 5.20
C ILE A 405 -4.80 30.20 6.00
N LEU A 406 -3.89 29.22 6.05
CA LEU A 406 -4.08 27.99 6.82
C LEU A 406 -4.32 28.28 8.31
N GLY A 407 -3.57 29.22 8.89
CA GLY A 407 -3.77 29.62 10.28
C GLY A 407 -5.04 30.42 10.53
N ASP A 408 -5.44 31.28 9.59
CA ASP A 408 -6.68 32.06 9.63
C ASP A 408 -7.92 31.14 9.55
N ASP A 409 -7.84 30.07 8.77
CA ASP A 409 -8.91 29.09 8.56
C ASP A 409 -8.93 27.95 9.59
N GLY A 410 -8.24 28.11 10.73
CA GLY A 410 -8.39 27.23 11.89
C GLY A 410 -7.54 25.95 11.90
N VAL A 411 -6.56 25.80 11.00
CA VAL A 411 -5.69 24.61 10.98
C VAL A 411 -4.94 24.43 12.32
N ILE A 412 -4.52 25.52 12.97
CA ILE A 412 -3.81 25.46 14.25
C ILE A 412 -4.72 24.93 15.37
N ASP A 413 -5.98 25.36 15.40
CA ASP A 413 -6.96 24.88 16.39
C ASP A 413 -7.28 23.40 16.17
N ALA A 414 -7.41 22.97 14.91
CA ALA A 414 -7.57 21.56 14.56
C ALA A 414 -6.34 20.71 14.97
N CYS A 415 -5.12 21.21 14.76
CA CYS A 415 -3.91 20.55 15.25
C CYS A 415 -3.91 20.41 16.77
N GLN A 416 -4.30 21.46 17.49
CA GLN A 416 -4.42 21.42 18.95
C GLN A 416 -5.45 20.36 19.39
N HIS A 417 -6.60 20.30 18.73
CA HIS A 417 -7.62 19.28 18.99
C HIS A 417 -7.05 17.86 18.83
N VAL A 418 -6.36 17.59 17.72
CA VAL A 418 -5.70 16.28 17.47
C VAL A 418 -4.69 15.94 18.57
N LEU A 419 -3.82 16.88 18.95
CA LEU A 419 -2.83 16.66 20.01
C LEU A 419 -3.46 16.38 21.37
N VAL A 420 -4.63 16.96 21.67
CA VAL A 420 -5.35 16.71 22.92
C VAL A 420 -6.04 15.35 22.90
N GLN A 421 -6.67 14.99 21.77
CA GLN A 421 -7.52 13.80 21.67
C GLN A 421 -6.75 12.51 21.38
N TYR A 422 -5.64 12.58 20.65
CA TYR A 422 -4.83 11.41 20.23
C TYR A 422 -3.41 11.43 20.81
N PRO A 423 -3.22 11.67 22.12
CA PRO A 423 -1.90 11.95 22.65
C PRO A 423 -0.98 10.72 22.77
N SER A 424 -1.53 9.52 22.61
CA SER A 424 -0.78 8.25 22.65
C SER A 424 -0.42 7.74 21.25
N ASP A 425 -0.93 8.38 20.19
CA ASP A 425 -0.66 8.02 18.81
C ASP A 425 0.60 8.77 18.32
N ALA A 426 1.76 8.11 18.43
CA ALA A 426 3.04 8.73 18.11
C ALA A 426 3.16 9.18 16.63
N PRO A 427 2.73 8.38 15.63
CA PRO A 427 2.70 8.83 14.24
C PRO A 427 1.83 10.07 14.01
N VAL A 428 0.58 10.09 14.51
CA VAL A 428 -0.34 11.21 14.32
C VAL A 428 0.16 12.47 15.02
N THR A 429 0.59 12.35 16.27
CA THR A 429 1.14 13.49 17.04
C THR A 429 2.41 14.04 16.41
N GLY A 430 3.27 13.17 15.87
CA GLY A 430 4.51 13.54 15.21
C GLY A 430 4.25 14.34 13.94
N GLU A 431 3.36 13.85 13.08
CA GLU A 431 2.98 14.52 11.84
C GLU A 431 2.28 15.86 12.11
N THR A 432 1.40 15.91 13.12
CA THR A 432 0.70 17.13 13.56
C THR A 432 1.68 18.18 14.05
N THR A 433 2.68 17.77 14.82
CA THR A 433 3.72 18.65 15.32
C THR A 433 4.62 19.17 14.19
N ALA A 434 4.93 18.34 13.21
CA ALA A 434 5.69 18.74 12.02
C ALA A 434 4.92 19.79 11.18
N LEU A 435 3.60 19.63 11.04
CA LEU A 435 2.73 20.64 10.43
C LEU A 435 2.80 21.97 11.20
N LEU A 436 2.64 21.95 12.52
CA LEU A 436 2.76 23.15 13.36
C LEU A 436 4.13 23.82 13.22
N ALA A 437 5.22 23.05 13.19
CA ALA A 437 6.57 23.57 13.02
C ALA A 437 6.71 24.33 11.70
N LYS A 438 6.05 23.84 10.65
CA LYS A 438 6.02 24.50 9.34
C LYS A 438 5.14 25.75 9.34
N LEU A 439 3.94 25.70 9.93
CA LEU A 439 3.00 26.82 10.00
C LEU A 439 3.57 28.05 10.73
N VAL A 440 4.37 27.85 11.78
CA VAL A 440 5.01 28.96 12.53
C VAL A 440 6.28 29.50 11.86
N THR A 441 6.83 28.79 10.88
CA THR A 441 8.08 29.20 10.23
C THR A 441 7.90 30.53 9.50
N ASN A 442 8.66 31.55 9.93
CA ASN A 442 8.62 32.91 9.39
C ASN A 442 7.23 33.57 9.44
N ASN A 443 6.29 33.13 10.27
CA ASN A 443 4.91 33.60 10.23
C ASN A 443 4.43 34.11 11.61
N LEU A 444 4.53 35.42 11.84
CA LEU A 444 4.12 36.05 13.10
C LEU A 444 2.64 35.84 13.46
N PRO A 445 1.67 35.95 12.51
CA PRO A 445 0.27 35.65 12.81
C PRO A 445 0.07 34.26 13.41
N ASN A 446 0.69 33.23 12.82
CA ASN A 446 0.58 31.86 13.31
C ASN A 446 1.33 31.63 14.62
N ILE A 447 2.51 32.24 14.79
CA ILE A 447 3.21 32.24 16.08
C ILE A 447 2.29 32.80 17.17
N THR A 448 1.58 33.89 16.88
CA THR A 448 0.64 34.51 17.81
C THR A 448 -0.49 33.55 18.18
N ARG A 449 -1.06 32.84 17.21
CA ARG A 449 -2.11 31.82 17.45
C ARG A 449 -1.62 30.64 18.29
N VAL A 450 -0.39 30.18 18.09
CA VAL A 450 0.16 29.06 18.87
C VAL A 450 0.44 29.47 20.32
N VAL A 451 0.91 30.70 20.53
CA VAL A 451 1.37 31.20 21.84
C VAL A 451 0.24 31.83 22.66
N ALA A 452 -0.65 32.59 22.05
CA ALA A 452 -1.71 33.32 22.75
C ALA A 452 -2.97 32.45 22.93
N PRO A 453 -3.71 32.61 24.03
CA PRO A 453 -4.97 31.89 24.22
C PRO A 453 -6.00 32.37 23.19
N SER A 454 -6.74 31.41 22.63
CA SER A 454 -7.85 31.72 21.72
C SER A 454 -8.94 32.51 22.47
N GLN A 455 -9.45 33.59 21.86
CA GLN A 455 -10.52 34.41 22.46
C GLN A 455 -11.83 33.64 22.68
N GLN A 456 -11.99 32.48 22.00
CA GLN A 456 -13.19 31.67 22.04
C GLN A 456 -13.14 30.49 23.02
N GLN A 457 -11.98 30.16 23.59
CA GLN A 457 -11.82 29.07 24.57
C GLN A 457 -10.92 29.53 25.74
N ASN A 458 -11.48 29.59 26.95
CA ASN A 458 -10.77 29.96 28.20
C ASN A 458 -9.80 28.87 28.71
N SER A 459 -9.10 28.16 27.83
CA SER A 459 -8.31 26.98 28.17
C SER A 459 -6.99 26.94 27.39
N THR A 460 -6.00 26.27 27.99
CA THR A 460 -4.66 25.91 27.49
C THR A 460 -4.32 26.29 26.04
N THR A 461 -3.24 27.03 25.85
CA THR A 461 -2.70 27.40 24.52
C THR A 461 -2.17 26.18 23.74
N CYS A 462 -2.05 26.29 22.42
CA CYS A 462 -1.42 25.24 21.60
C CYS A 462 0.03 24.98 22.04
N LEU A 463 0.79 26.02 22.39
CA LEU A 463 2.14 25.88 22.94
C LEU A 463 2.16 25.07 24.24
N GLN A 464 1.26 25.35 25.17
CA GLN A 464 1.16 24.59 26.43
C GLN A 464 0.79 23.12 26.16
N THR A 465 -0.09 22.86 25.19
CA THR A 465 -0.42 21.50 24.75
C THR A 465 0.81 20.78 24.21
N LEU A 466 1.58 21.41 23.31
CA LEU A 466 2.82 20.85 22.76
C LEU A 466 3.85 20.51 23.85
N VAL A 467 4.09 21.44 24.78
CA VAL A 467 5.00 21.20 25.90
C VAL A 467 4.48 20.02 26.72
N ALA A 468 3.21 20.01 27.12
CA ALA A 468 2.63 18.91 27.88
C ALA A 468 2.73 17.55 27.16
N GLN A 469 2.55 17.51 25.84
CA GLN A 469 2.74 16.28 25.05
C GLN A 469 4.19 15.80 25.09
N SER A 470 5.15 16.71 24.93
CA SER A 470 6.57 16.34 24.93
C SER A 470 7.06 15.75 26.27
N LEU A 471 6.33 15.98 27.37
CA LEU A 471 6.64 15.44 28.69
C LEU A 471 6.21 13.98 28.85
N ARG A 472 5.29 13.49 28.01
CA ARG A 472 4.80 12.12 28.07
C ARG A 472 5.89 11.13 27.68
N PRO A 473 5.84 9.89 28.20
CA PRO A 473 6.71 8.82 27.71
C PRO A 473 6.53 8.64 26.21
N ALA A 474 7.64 8.62 25.47
CA ALA A 474 7.59 8.40 24.03
C ALA A 474 7.29 6.94 23.73
N SER A 475 6.22 6.68 22.99
CA SER A 475 6.01 5.38 22.35
C SER A 475 7.02 5.20 21.19
N PRO A 476 7.52 3.99 20.93
CA PRO A 476 8.36 3.74 19.77
C PRO A 476 7.58 4.00 18.48
N LEU A 477 8.24 4.62 17.50
CA LEU A 477 7.68 4.77 16.16
C LEU A 477 7.87 3.46 15.36
N PRO A 478 6.89 3.07 14.51
CA PRO A 478 7.03 1.93 13.60
C PRO A 478 8.19 2.04 12.61
N SER A 479 8.58 3.26 12.23
CA SER A 479 9.64 3.53 11.26
C SER A 479 10.36 4.83 11.58
N THR A 480 11.66 4.90 11.25
CA THR A 480 12.48 6.11 11.36
C THR A 480 12.13 7.17 10.31
N ALA A 481 11.36 6.81 9.27
CA ALA A 481 10.85 7.75 8.28
C ALA A 481 9.73 8.65 8.84
N LEU A 482 9.04 8.20 9.90
CA LEU A 482 7.95 8.94 10.54
C LEU A 482 8.48 10.10 11.38
N LYS A 483 7.65 11.14 11.53
CA LYS A 483 8.02 12.33 12.31
C LYS A 483 7.98 12.01 13.80
N ASN A 484 9.06 12.33 14.50
CA ASN A 484 9.18 12.08 15.93
C ASN A 484 8.73 13.31 16.73
N PRO A 485 7.66 13.22 17.55
CA PRO A 485 7.21 14.34 18.39
C PRO A 485 8.32 14.92 19.27
N SER A 486 9.27 14.10 19.72
CA SER A 486 10.39 14.52 20.56
C SER A 486 11.41 15.40 19.82
N ILE A 487 11.43 15.35 18.49
CA ILE A 487 12.27 16.20 17.64
C ILE A 487 11.45 17.39 17.14
N GLU A 488 10.21 17.16 16.70
CA GLU A 488 9.39 18.19 16.08
C GLU A 488 8.87 19.23 17.08
N THR A 489 8.52 18.85 18.33
CA THR A 489 8.05 19.83 19.33
C THR A 489 9.11 20.89 19.62
N PRO A 490 10.37 20.53 19.93
CA PRO A 490 11.47 21.48 20.00
C PRO A 490 11.62 22.36 18.76
N ARG A 491 11.44 21.82 17.55
CA ARG A 491 11.52 22.60 16.30
C ARG A 491 10.44 23.68 16.19
N VAL A 492 9.22 23.41 16.65
CA VAL A 492 8.18 24.45 16.77
C VAL A 492 8.69 25.62 17.63
N ILE A 493 9.21 25.29 18.82
CA ILE A 493 9.71 26.29 19.78
C ILE A 493 10.90 27.07 19.18
N VAL A 494 11.87 26.38 18.56
CA VAL A 494 13.01 27.01 17.90
C VAL A 494 12.55 27.95 16.78
N ASN A 495 11.58 27.55 15.95
CA ASN A 495 11.08 28.38 14.86
C ASN A 495 10.39 29.65 15.38
N ILE A 496 9.62 29.54 16.46
CA ILE A 496 9.02 30.68 17.16
C ILE A 496 10.13 31.63 17.66
N LEU A 497 11.07 31.12 18.47
CA LEU A 497 12.14 31.92 19.07
C LEU A 497 13.02 32.58 18.01
N ARG A 498 13.37 31.84 16.96
CA ARG A 498 14.19 32.34 15.85
C ARG A 498 13.51 33.49 15.11
N HIS A 499 12.19 33.42 14.90
CA HIS A 499 11.47 34.50 14.26
C HIS A 499 11.43 35.75 15.14
N LEU A 500 11.09 35.60 16.42
CA LEU A 500 11.01 36.72 17.36
C LEU A 500 12.37 37.41 17.54
N ALA A 501 13.46 36.64 17.60
CA ALA A 501 14.83 37.15 17.77
C ALA A 501 15.36 37.94 16.57
N ARG A 502 14.73 37.86 15.38
CA ARG A 502 15.13 38.68 14.22
C ARG A 502 14.76 40.15 14.37
N THR A 503 13.90 40.50 15.32
CA THR A 503 13.48 41.88 15.55
C THR A 503 14.34 42.49 16.65
N PRO A 504 15.28 43.41 16.33
CA PRO A 504 16.27 43.91 17.30
C PRO A 504 15.66 44.70 18.46
N THR A 505 14.48 45.28 18.24
CA THR A 505 13.70 45.99 19.25
C THR A 505 12.32 45.36 19.37
N PRO A 506 12.04 44.63 20.47
CA PRO A 506 10.72 44.03 20.67
C PRO A 506 9.65 45.12 20.68
N ASN A 507 8.69 45.03 19.76
CA ASN A 507 7.49 45.83 19.87
C ASN A 507 6.63 45.29 21.05
N PRO A 508 5.61 46.05 21.51
CA PRO A 508 4.79 45.62 22.66
C PRO A 508 4.18 44.23 22.48
N HIS A 509 3.81 43.86 21.26
CA HIS A 509 3.22 42.56 20.94
C HIS A 509 4.24 41.42 21.06
N THR A 510 5.44 41.58 20.48
CA THR A 510 6.55 40.63 20.62
C THR A 510 6.94 40.44 22.09
N PHE A 511 6.92 41.50 22.90
CA PHE A 511 7.17 41.42 24.33
C PHE A 511 6.10 40.58 25.05
N THR A 512 4.82 40.78 24.74
CA THR A 512 3.73 39.94 25.26
C THR A 512 3.94 38.47 24.91
N LEU A 513 4.33 38.16 23.66
CA LEU A 513 4.60 36.78 23.25
C LEU A 513 5.75 36.15 24.05
N TYR A 514 6.88 36.85 24.24
CA TYR A 514 7.98 36.35 25.08
C TYR A 514 7.52 36.05 26.50
N ASN A 515 6.75 36.94 27.12
CA ASN A 515 6.22 36.73 28.47
C ASN A 515 5.34 35.49 28.54
N THR A 516 4.46 35.27 27.54
CA THR A 516 3.61 34.09 27.50
C THR A 516 4.42 32.80 27.28
N ILE A 517 5.44 32.84 26.42
CA ILE A 517 6.34 31.71 26.17
C ILE A 517 7.08 31.33 27.47
N TYR A 518 7.73 32.29 28.13
CA TYR A 518 8.52 32.02 29.34
C TYR A 518 7.67 31.72 30.58
N SER A 519 6.40 32.14 30.58
CA SER A 519 5.43 31.74 31.60
C SER A 519 4.88 30.32 31.37
N THR A 520 5.18 29.67 30.23
CA THR A 520 4.76 28.29 29.96
C THR A 520 5.59 27.32 30.80
N PRO A 521 4.97 26.49 31.67
CA PRO A 521 5.71 25.56 32.51
C PRO A 521 6.56 24.59 31.69
N ARG A 522 7.82 24.37 32.12
CA ARG A 522 8.78 23.44 31.47
C ARG A 522 9.08 23.74 30.00
N ILE A 523 8.91 24.98 29.53
CA ILE A 523 9.14 25.36 28.12
C ILE A 523 10.57 25.07 27.62
N ALA A 524 11.58 25.07 28.50
CA ALA A 524 12.96 24.74 28.14
C ALA A 524 13.25 23.24 28.07
N LEU A 525 12.45 22.39 28.71
CA LEU A 525 12.68 20.94 28.78
C LEU A 525 12.66 20.23 27.40
N PRO A 526 11.73 20.53 26.48
CA PRO A 526 11.76 19.94 25.14
C PRO A 526 13.09 20.23 24.42
N LEU A 527 13.58 21.47 24.50
CA LEU A 527 14.85 21.88 23.92
C LEU A 527 16.03 21.16 24.58
N ALA A 528 16.02 21.04 25.90
CA ALA A 528 17.03 20.29 26.65
C ALA A 528 17.10 18.81 26.21
N ARG A 529 15.96 18.15 26.05
CA ARG A 529 15.89 16.77 25.54
C ARG A 529 16.43 16.66 24.12
N LEU A 530 16.22 17.68 23.28
CA LEU A 530 16.76 17.71 21.92
C LEU A 530 18.30 17.79 21.91
N VAL A 531 18.91 18.55 22.84
CA VAL A 531 20.37 18.64 22.97
C VAL A 531 21.00 17.29 23.32
N ARG A 532 20.27 16.41 24.02
CA ARG A 532 20.75 15.08 24.41
C ARG A 532 20.73 14.05 23.27
N GLN A 533 20.30 14.41 22.07
CA GLN A 533 20.30 13.51 20.93
C GLN A 533 21.73 13.29 20.41
N HIS A 534 22.33 12.14 20.71
CA HIS A 534 23.67 11.79 20.23
C HIS A 534 23.69 11.27 18.78
N ILE A 535 22.55 10.77 18.28
CA ILE A 535 22.42 10.15 16.95
C ILE A 535 22.14 11.21 15.86
N TYR A 536 21.57 12.35 16.24
CA TYR A 536 21.14 13.40 15.31
C TYR A 536 21.84 14.75 15.62
N PRO A 537 23.07 14.97 15.11
CA PRO A 537 23.83 16.20 15.37
C PRO A 537 23.08 17.48 14.97
N ASP A 538 22.36 17.47 13.85
CA ASP A 538 21.57 18.64 13.43
C ASP A 538 20.45 18.97 14.41
N ALA A 539 19.77 17.96 14.95
CA ALA A 539 18.75 18.14 15.97
C ALA A 539 19.38 18.71 17.25
N ARG A 540 20.52 18.16 17.69
CA ARG A 540 21.26 18.70 18.84
C ARG A 540 21.67 20.16 18.63
N ALA A 541 22.18 20.51 17.45
CA ALA A 541 22.54 21.89 17.10
C ALA A 541 21.33 22.83 17.15
N GLU A 542 20.16 22.39 16.70
CA GLU A 542 18.90 23.14 16.79
C GLU A 542 18.46 23.34 18.25
N GLY A 543 18.58 22.31 19.09
CA GLY A 543 18.29 22.41 20.52
C GLY A 543 19.18 23.43 21.22
N LEU A 544 20.50 23.40 20.93
CA LEU A 544 21.46 24.38 21.46
C LEU A 544 21.12 25.80 21.03
N LEU A 545 20.74 25.99 19.76
CA LEU A 545 20.28 27.28 19.27
C LEU A 545 19.02 27.75 20.02
N GLY A 546 18.04 26.88 20.21
CA GLY A 546 16.81 27.20 20.93
C GLY A 546 17.06 27.68 22.35
N LEU A 547 17.82 26.90 23.13
CA LEU A 547 18.21 27.30 24.49
C LEU A 547 19.03 28.60 24.46
N GLY A 548 19.93 28.77 23.48
CA GLY A 548 20.74 29.98 23.35
C GLY A 548 19.92 31.23 23.03
N LEU A 549 18.87 31.11 22.23
CA LEU A 549 17.92 32.19 21.95
C LEU A 549 17.09 32.55 23.19
N MET A 550 16.67 31.57 23.99
CA MET A 550 16.00 31.83 25.27
C MET A 550 16.91 32.59 26.24
N ALA A 551 18.19 32.19 26.31
CA ALA A 551 19.16 32.76 27.24
C ALA A 551 19.54 34.22 26.94
N GLN A 552 19.03 34.82 25.85
CA GLN A 552 19.25 36.24 25.53
C GLN A 552 18.40 37.21 26.36
N SER A 553 17.49 36.71 27.22
CA SER A 553 16.76 37.53 28.20
C SER A 553 16.86 36.91 29.60
N ALA A 554 16.63 37.71 30.64
CA ALA A 554 16.68 37.26 32.02
C ALA A 554 15.64 36.16 32.32
N GLU A 555 14.41 36.34 31.85
CA GLU A 555 13.32 35.39 32.04
C GLU A 555 13.59 34.05 31.33
N GLY A 556 14.05 34.12 30.07
CA GLY A 556 14.38 32.92 29.31
C GLY A 556 15.61 32.20 29.86
N ALA A 557 16.65 32.95 30.28
CA ALA A 557 17.82 32.39 30.95
C ALA A 557 17.45 31.69 32.26
N ALA A 558 16.52 32.23 33.05
CA ALA A 558 16.02 31.58 34.25
C ALA A 558 15.40 30.20 33.95
N CYS A 559 14.58 30.09 32.88
CA CYS A 559 14.05 28.79 32.45
C CYS A 559 15.14 27.78 32.07
N VAL A 560 16.17 28.24 31.35
CA VAL A 560 17.30 27.40 30.92
C VAL A 560 18.14 26.92 32.12
N VAL A 561 18.41 27.81 33.08
CA VAL A 561 19.18 27.49 34.29
C VAL A 561 18.48 26.43 35.13
N VAL A 562 17.15 26.51 35.28
CA VAL A 562 16.36 25.49 36.00
C VAL A 562 16.56 24.11 35.36
N GLU A 563 16.43 23.99 34.04
CA GLU A 563 16.60 22.69 33.36
C GLU A 563 18.06 22.21 33.42
N MET A 564 19.06 23.09 33.35
CA MET A 564 20.48 22.73 33.53
C MET A 564 20.79 22.20 34.94
N GLN A 565 20.07 22.66 35.96
CA GLN A 565 20.21 22.17 37.33
C GLN A 565 19.52 20.82 37.53
N GLU A 566 18.35 20.64 36.93
CA GLU A 566 17.56 19.41 37.04
C GLU A 566 18.09 18.26 36.16
N ASP A 567 18.61 18.54 34.97
CA ASP A 567 19.09 17.54 34.00
C ASP A 567 20.62 17.56 33.88
N GLY A 568 21.29 16.70 34.65
CA GLY A 568 22.74 16.51 34.55
C GLY A 568 23.22 16.06 33.16
N GLY A 569 22.38 15.34 32.40
CA GLY A 569 22.70 14.89 31.06
C GLY A 569 22.74 16.02 30.04
N LEU A 570 22.00 17.12 30.27
CA LEU A 570 22.09 18.33 29.45
C LEU A 570 23.47 18.98 29.59
N LEU A 571 23.95 19.15 30.82
CA LEU A 571 25.27 19.74 31.07
C LEU A 571 26.40 18.89 30.49
N ASP A 572 26.30 17.58 30.60
CA ASP A 572 27.26 16.66 30.01
C ASP A 572 27.27 16.73 28.48
N ALA A 573 26.11 16.82 27.84
CA ALA A 573 25.99 16.98 26.38
C ALA A 573 26.58 18.33 25.90
N VAL A 574 26.35 19.43 26.62
CA VAL A 574 26.95 20.74 26.31
C VAL A 574 28.47 20.69 26.44
N ARG A 575 28.99 20.04 27.49
CA ARG A 575 30.43 19.86 27.71
C ARG A 575 31.08 19.04 26.58
N GLU A 576 30.45 17.93 26.18
CA GLU A 576 30.92 17.08 25.08
C GLU A 576 31.09 17.86 23.77
N VAL A 577 30.17 18.78 23.47
CA VAL A 577 30.26 19.66 22.29
C VAL A 577 31.47 20.60 22.39
N GLY A 578 31.76 21.11 23.59
CA GLY A 578 32.95 21.94 23.85
C GLY A 578 34.28 21.21 23.65
N GLU A 579 34.33 19.92 23.99
CA GLU A 579 35.54 19.09 23.89
C GLU A 579 35.88 18.65 22.44
N LYS A 580 34.90 18.64 21.52
CA LYS A 580 35.08 18.16 20.13
C LYS A 580 35.70 19.19 19.15
N LYS A 581 36.16 20.36 19.61
CA LYS A 581 36.75 21.43 18.77
C LYS A 581 37.96 20.95 17.94
N ASP A 582 38.71 19.95 18.43
CA ASP A 582 39.94 19.46 17.80
C ASP A 582 39.72 18.47 16.61
N GLY A 583 38.49 18.05 16.34
CA GLY A 583 38.17 16.95 15.39
C GLY A 583 37.50 17.35 14.07
N GLY A 584 37.47 18.63 13.69
CA GLY A 584 37.02 19.08 12.36
C GLY A 584 35.50 19.04 12.06
N GLY A 585 34.66 18.48 12.94
CA GLY A 585 33.21 18.33 12.72
C GLY A 585 32.28 19.27 13.50
N GLY A 586 32.78 20.08 14.45
CA GLY A 586 31.98 20.71 15.52
C GLY A 586 31.55 22.17 15.36
N GLY A 587 31.82 22.84 14.23
CA GLY A 587 31.76 24.32 14.16
C GLY A 587 30.42 24.96 14.55
N LYS A 588 29.30 24.43 14.05
CA LYS A 588 27.96 25.00 14.30
C LYS A 588 27.42 24.67 15.69
N GLU A 589 27.61 23.44 16.16
CA GLU A 589 27.21 23.01 17.51
C GLU A 589 27.99 23.79 18.57
N TYR A 590 29.30 23.92 18.39
CA TYR A 590 30.16 24.70 19.28
C TYR A 590 29.72 26.17 19.32
N GLN A 591 29.47 26.80 18.17
CA GLN A 591 29.01 28.18 18.11
C GLN A 591 27.68 28.36 18.88
N ASN A 592 26.72 27.45 18.69
CA ASN A 592 25.44 27.53 19.39
C ASN A 592 25.60 27.29 20.90
N ALA A 593 26.48 26.36 21.31
CA ALA A 593 26.80 26.14 22.72
C ALA A 593 27.45 27.38 23.36
N MET A 594 28.35 28.07 22.64
CA MET A 594 28.95 29.32 23.11
C MET A 594 27.92 30.43 23.27
N VAL A 595 26.99 30.59 22.31
CA VAL A 595 25.88 31.56 22.42
C VAL A 595 25.00 31.27 23.64
N LEU A 596 24.70 29.99 23.88
CA LEU A 596 23.97 29.54 25.07
C LEU A 596 24.69 29.91 26.37
N LEU A 597 25.96 29.52 26.51
CA LEU A 597 26.71 29.78 27.73
C LEU A 597 26.93 31.27 27.97
N GLN A 598 27.14 32.06 26.91
CA GLN A 598 27.23 33.52 27.00
C GLN A 598 25.93 34.12 27.53
N GLY A 599 24.79 33.75 26.94
CA GLY A 599 23.48 34.26 27.36
C GLY A 599 23.17 33.89 28.81
N VAL A 600 23.46 32.64 29.21
CA VAL A 600 23.31 32.19 30.60
C VAL A 600 24.24 32.96 31.55
N ARG A 601 25.46 33.32 31.12
CA ARG A 601 26.38 34.14 31.91
C ARG A 601 25.85 35.54 32.17
N GLU A 602 25.34 36.18 31.12
CA GLU A 602 24.91 37.58 31.16
C GLU A 602 23.57 37.74 31.86
N ASN A 603 22.66 36.77 31.67
CA ASN A 603 21.26 36.90 32.06
C ASN A 603 20.82 35.91 33.17
N GLY A 604 21.63 34.90 33.51
CA GLY A 604 21.29 33.86 34.50
C GLY A 604 21.36 34.30 35.97
N GLY A 605 21.99 35.44 36.26
CA GLY A 605 22.03 36.06 37.59
C GLY A 605 22.58 35.16 38.71
N GLU A 606 22.08 35.36 39.94
CA GLU A 606 22.49 34.59 41.14
C GLU A 606 22.00 33.14 41.13
N ALA A 607 21.04 32.80 40.26
CA ALA A 607 20.51 31.44 40.12
C ALA A 607 21.53 30.48 39.49
N LEU A 608 22.67 30.97 39.01
CA LEU A 608 23.72 30.16 38.40
C LEU A 608 24.45 29.30 39.44
N GLY A 609 24.20 27.99 39.41
CA GLY A 609 24.85 27.03 40.32
C GLY A 609 26.33 26.76 39.98
N GLU A 610 27.10 26.31 40.97
CA GLU A 610 28.56 26.03 40.85
C GLU A 610 28.89 25.07 39.70
N ARG A 611 28.07 24.04 39.46
CA ARG A 611 28.26 23.09 38.35
C ARG A 611 28.19 23.76 36.98
N ILE A 612 27.28 24.71 36.80
CA ILE A 612 27.10 25.43 35.53
C ILE A 612 28.29 26.37 35.32
N ARG A 613 28.72 27.09 36.37
CA ARG A 613 29.94 27.91 36.36
C ARG A 613 31.17 27.09 35.94
N GLY A 614 31.35 25.90 36.50
CA GLY A 614 32.47 25.02 36.16
C GLY A 614 32.51 24.59 34.69
N VAL A 615 31.36 24.31 34.06
CA VAL A 615 31.29 23.99 32.62
C VAL A 615 31.66 25.21 31.77
N MET A 616 31.20 26.40 32.16
CA MET A 616 31.51 27.67 31.46
C MET A 616 33.00 28.02 31.53
N GLU A 617 33.62 27.84 32.70
CA GLU A 617 35.06 28.05 32.89
C GLU A 617 35.90 27.04 32.09
N GLY A 618 35.46 25.78 32.04
CA GLY A 618 36.08 24.73 31.24
C GLY A 618 36.10 25.05 29.74
N MET A 619 34.97 25.50 29.18
CA MET A 619 34.88 25.88 27.76
C MET A 619 35.58 27.20 27.43
N GLY A 620 35.60 28.17 28.36
CA GLY A 620 36.34 29.43 28.19
C GLY A 620 37.86 29.25 28.14
N ARG A 621 38.40 28.21 28.79
CA ARG A 621 39.82 27.83 28.66
C ARG A 621 40.18 27.23 27.31
N VAL A 622 39.22 26.65 26.58
CA VAL A 622 39.43 26.11 25.21
C VAL A 622 39.52 27.24 24.16
N ASP A 623 39.17 28.48 24.52
CA ASP A 623 39.31 29.69 23.68
C ASP A 623 40.59 30.49 23.98
N LEU A 624 41.27 30.19 25.07
CA LEU A 624 42.59 30.72 25.42
C LEU A 624 43.57 29.56 25.41
N GLY A 625 44.03 29.19 24.21
CA GLY A 625 45.20 28.32 24.09
C GLY A 625 46.42 28.99 24.72
N GLU A 626 46.66 28.67 25.99
CA GLU A 626 48.00 28.56 26.57
C GLU A 626 48.41 27.09 26.58
#